data_AF-W6MJ51-F1
#
_entry.id   AF-W6MJ51-F1
#
_cell.length_a   1.000
_cell.length_b   1.000
_cell.length_c   1.000
_cell.angle_alpha   90.00
_cell.angle_beta   90.00
_cell.angle_gamma   90.00
#
_symmetry.space_group_name_H-M   'P 1'
#
loop_
_entity.id
_entity.type
_entity.pdbx_description
1 polymer ?
#
loop_
_entity_poly.entity_id
_entity_poly.type
_entity_poly.pdbx_seq_one_letter_code
_entity_poly.pdbx_strand_id
1 'polypeptide(L)'
;MSEIKSVLQKWSPERLALFLTLRGVEVPVGITRDALIDLAIEKRDVPIIYVKASKTLFRELTHEQLVLYLEARGYVVLFKGKLVPGFPDAHIDFQEAELLKGAIKDFEKNYSSDSEEINFQLQKILTRKYVLRSKSKDFVQNLTLGAYGTKNIELLLAKFGVDYQPISSQEDLWKVARDSINFFGTGEVY
;
A
#
# COMPACT_ATOMS: atom_id res chain seq x y z
N MET A 1 5.19 17.72 -18.35
CA MET A 1 5.33 17.36 -16.92
C MET A 1 5.77 15.90 -16.88
N SER A 2 6.80 15.52 -16.11
CA SER A 2 7.26 14.12 -16.09
C SER A 2 6.20 13.21 -15.48
N GLU A 3 6.10 11.97 -15.95
CA GLU A 3 5.14 10.97 -15.47
C GLU A 3 5.26 10.77 -13.95
N ILE A 4 6.48 10.74 -13.42
CA ILE A 4 6.76 10.68 -11.98
C ILE A 4 6.15 11.86 -11.21
N LYS A 5 6.34 13.10 -11.70
CA LYS A 5 5.77 14.28 -11.05
C LYS A 5 4.24 14.20 -11.03
N SER A 6 3.63 13.63 -12.07
CA SER A 6 2.17 13.43 -12.13
C SER A 6 1.63 12.39 -11.13
N VAL A 7 2.44 11.40 -10.74
CA VAL A 7 2.09 10.41 -9.70
C VAL A 7 2.19 11.08 -8.33
N LEU A 8 3.33 11.70 -8.04
CA LEU A 8 3.60 12.34 -6.75
C LEU A 8 2.67 13.52 -6.47
N GLN A 9 2.25 14.24 -7.51
CA GLN A 9 1.23 15.30 -7.39
C GLN A 9 -0.14 14.81 -6.93
N LYS A 10 -0.42 13.51 -6.97
CA LYS A 10 -1.67 12.96 -6.43
C LYS A 10 -1.53 12.53 -4.98
N TRP A 11 -0.31 12.38 -4.47
CA TRP A 11 -0.09 11.87 -3.12
C TRP A 11 -0.32 12.95 -2.06
N SER A 12 -0.70 12.52 -0.85
CA SER A 12 -0.72 13.41 0.32
C SER A 12 0.69 13.74 0.81
N PRO A 13 0.86 14.87 1.52
CA PRO A 13 2.13 15.22 2.17
C PRO A 13 2.63 14.13 3.12
N GLU A 14 1.73 13.46 3.86
CA GLU A 14 2.08 12.39 4.80
C GLU A 14 2.69 11.20 4.07
N ARG A 15 2.15 10.84 2.91
CA ARG A 15 2.66 9.74 2.11
C ARG A 15 4.03 10.07 1.49
N LEU A 16 4.20 11.30 1.01
CA LEU A 16 5.49 11.80 0.54
C LEU A 16 6.54 11.79 1.67
N ALA A 17 6.17 12.22 2.87
CA ALA A 17 7.05 12.22 4.02
C ALA A 17 7.45 10.79 4.42
N LEU A 18 6.51 9.83 4.41
CA LEU A 18 6.79 8.43 4.66
C LEU A 18 7.76 7.84 3.62
N PHE A 19 7.54 8.14 2.34
CA PHE A 19 8.41 7.71 1.24
C PHE A 19 9.86 8.16 1.45
N LEU A 20 10.06 9.42 1.85
CA LEU A 20 11.36 10.02 2.14
C LEU A 20 11.98 9.42 3.41
N THR A 21 11.18 9.27 4.47
CA THR A 21 11.63 8.72 5.76
C THR A 21 12.15 7.28 5.61
N LEU A 22 11.46 6.44 4.85
CA LEU A 22 11.88 5.06 4.58
C LEU A 22 13.18 4.96 3.74
N ARG A 23 13.57 6.06 3.08
CA ARG A 23 14.83 6.20 2.35
C ARG A 23 15.89 6.93 3.17
N GLY A 24 15.66 7.14 4.47
CA GLY A 24 16.59 7.81 5.37
C GLY A 24 16.72 9.31 5.13
N VAL A 25 15.73 9.93 4.47
CA VAL A 25 15.72 11.37 4.20
C VAL A 25 14.89 12.06 5.27
N GLU A 26 15.52 12.92 6.05
CA GLU A 26 14.82 13.78 7.01
C GLU A 26 14.00 14.83 6.28
N VAL A 27 12.73 14.96 6.67
CA VAL A 27 11.80 15.92 6.09
C VAL A 27 11.77 17.18 6.95
N PRO A 28 12.19 18.36 6.44
CA PRO A 28 12.19 19.59 7.21
C PRO A 28 10.77 19.97 7.67
N VAL A 29 10.66 20.45 8.91
CA VAL A 29 9.38 20.96 9.43
C VAL A 29 8.95 22.20 8.65
N GLY A 30 7.69 22.23 8.19
CA GLY A 30 7.13 23.36 7.44
C GLY A 30 7.52 23.41 5.96
N ILE A 31 8.15 22.36 5.42
CA ILE A 31 8.41 22.23 3.98
C ILE A 31 7.11 22.32 3.18
N THR A 32 7.16 23.01 2.03
CA THR A 32 5.99 23.11 1.15
C THR A 32 5.75 21.78 0.43
N ARG A 33 4.50 21.57 0.02
CA ARG A 33 4.13 20.36 -0.73
C ARG A 33 4.92 20.20 -2.04
N ASP A 34 5.12 21.29 -2.78
CA ASP A 34 5.88 21.22 -4.03
C ASP A 34 7.36 20.88 -3.77
N ALA A 35 7.94 21.40 -2.69
CA ALA A 35 9.30 21.04 -2.29
C ALA A 35 9.40 19.57 -1.82
N LEU A 36 8.36 19.01 -1.18
CA LEU A 36 8.29 17.57 -0.88
C LEU A 36 8.30 16.72 -2.16
N ILE A 37 7.54 17.14 -3.18
CA ILE A 37 7.48 16.43 -4.46
C ILE A 37 8.85 16.47 -5.14
N ASP A 38 9.47 17.64 -5.24
CA ASP A 38 10.76 17.79 -5.91
C ASP A 38 11.86 17.00 -5.15
N LEU A 39 11.83 16.98 -3.82
CA LEU A 39 12.71 16.14 -3.01
C LEU A 39 12.45 14.64 -3.22
N ALA A 40 11.18 14.22 -3.30
CA ALA A 40 10.84 12.82 -3.59
C ALA A 40 11.30 12.38 -4.98
N ILE A 41 11.27 13.28 -5.98
CA ILE A 41 11.84 13.04 -7.31
C ILE A 41 13.35 12.87 -7.22
N GLU A 42 14.04 13.76 -6.53
CA GLU A 42 15.50 13.71 -6.35
C GLU A 42 15.94 12.41 -5.66
N LYS A 43 15.17 11.95 -4.66
CA LYS A 43 15.51 10.79 -3.83
C LYS A 43 14.90 9.48 -4.29
N ARG A 44 14.26 9.44 -5.47
CA ARG A 44 13.55 8.25 -5.95
C ARG A 44 14.45 7.01 -6.07
N ASP A 45 15.71 7.21 -6.46
CA ASP A 45 16.69 6.14 -6.73
C ASP A 45 17.37 5.67 -5.43
N VAL A 46 17.10 6.32 -4.29
CA VAL A 46 17.56 5.86 -2.98
C VAL A 46 16.71 4.65 -2.57
N PRO A 47 17.30 3.47 -2.31
CA PRO A 47 16.54 2.28 -1.94
C PRO A 47 16.06 2.33 -0.49
N ILE A 48 15.00 1.58 -0.19
CA ILE A 48 14.57 1.32 1.19
C ILE A 48 15.50 0.25 1.78
N ILE A 49 16.53 0.71 2.50
CA ILE A 49 17.58 -0.17 3.06
C ILE A 49 17.26 -0.68 4.46
N TYR A 50 16.42 0.02 5.21
CA TYR A 50 16.06 -0.36 6.57
C TYR A 50 14.65 0.14 6.90
N VAL A 51 13.88 -0.72 7.56
CA VAL A 51 12.51 -0.41 7.98
C VAL A 51 12.38 -0.73 9.46
N LYS A 52 12.07 0.29 10.26
CA LYS A 52 11.74 0.10 11.67
C LYS A 52 10.24 -0.09 11.82
N ALA A 53 9.83 -1.29 12.22
CA ALA A 53 8.43 -1.60 12.47
C ALA A 53 7.86 -0.72 13.58
N SER A 54 6.65 -0.23 13.36
CA SER A 54 5.91 0.57 14.33
C SER A 54 4.41 0.47 14.03
N LYS A 55 3.57 0.68 15.04
CA LYS A 55 2.11 0.73 14.85
C LYS A 55 1.71 1.76 13.79
N THR A 56 2.42 2.89 13.73
CA THR A 56 2.21 3.92 12.72
C THR A 56 2.47 3.35 11.33
N LEU A 57 3.60 2.67 11.11
CA LEU A 57 3.90 2.05 9.82
C LEU A 57 2.83 1.02 9.42
N PHE A 58 2.35 0.19 10.35
CA PHE A 58 1.27 -0.77 10.05
C PHE A 58 -0.01 -0.10 9.56
N ARG A 59 -0.37 1.08 10.09
CA ARG A 59 -1.54 1.84 9.62
C ARG A 59 -1.37 2.38 8.19
N GLU A 60 -0.13 2.61 7.80
CA GLU A 60 0.27 3.10 6.47
C GLU A 60 0.43 1.97 5.43
N LEU A 61 0.42 0.71 5.84
CA LEU A 61 0.46 -0.42 4.92
C LEU A 61 -0.84 -0.51 4.13
N THR A 62 -0.73 -0.86 2.85
CA THR A 62 -1.89 -1.19 2.01
C THR A 62 -2.47 -2.54 2.41
N HIS A 63 -3.70 -2.82 1.96
CA HIS A 63 -4.35 -4.12 2.15
C HIS A 63 -3.43 -5.29 1.78
N GLU A 64 -2.74 -5.20 0.64
CA GLU A 64 -1.81 -6.21 0.12
C GLU A 64 -0.62 -6.41 1.04
N GLN A 65 -0.07 -5.30 1.53
CA GLN A 65 1.09 -5.32 2.40
C GLN A 65 0.75 -5.95 3.75
N LEU A 66 -0.47 -5.71 4.26
CA LEU A 66 -0.99 -6.36 5.46
C LEU A 66 -1.20 -7.86 5.26
N VAL A 67 -1.76 -8.28 4.12
CA VAL A 67 -1.91 -9.72 3.78
C VAL A 67 -0.54 -10.38 3.71
N LEU A 68 0.41 -9.81 2.95
CA LEU A 68 1.76 -10.36 2.81
C LEU A 68 2.49 -10.45 4.15
N TYR A 69 2.30 -9.46 5.03
CA TYR A 69 2.86 -9.49 6.38
C TYR A 69 2.31 -10.67 7.17
N LEU A 70 1.00 -10.82 7.24
CA LEU A 70 0.35 -11.90 8.00
C LEU A 70 0.71 -13.28 7.43
N GLU A 71 0.75 -13.43 6.11
CA GLU A 71 1.19 -14.67 5.45
C GLU A 71 2.65 -15.01 5.79
N ALA A 72 3.56 -14.03 5.77
CA ALA A 72 4.96 -14.22 6.16
C ALA A 72 5.10 -14.64 7.64
N ARG A 73 4.14 -14.24 8.49
CA ARG A 73 4.05 -14.66 9.91
C ARG A 73 3.33 -16.01 10.10
N GLY A 74 2.95 -16.69 9.01
CA GLY A 74 2.31 -18.01 9.03
C GLY A 74 0.80 -17.98 9.28
N TYR A 75 0.16 -16.81 9.24
CA TYR A 75 -1.29 -16.72 9.33
C TYR A 75 -1.94 -17.13 8.01
N VAL A 76 -3.00 -17.93 8.11
CA VAL A 76 -3.88 -18.20 6.97
C VAL A 76 -4.92 -17.09 6.89
N VAL A 77 -4.79 -16.21 5.91
CA VAL A 77 -5.79 -15.17 5.65
C VAL A 77 -6.95 -15.78 4.87
N LEU A 78 -8.00 -16.18 5.60
CA LEU A 78 -9.23 -16.71 5.00
C LEU A 78 -10.19 -15.57 4.65
N PHE A 79 -10.55 -15.46 3.37
CA PHE A 79 -11.60 -14.54 2.91
C PHE A 79 -13.03 -15.00 3.23
N LYS A 80 -13.23 -16.01 4.10
CA LYS A 80 -14.52 -16.67 4.39
C LYS A 80 -15.09 -16.21 5.75
N GLY A 81 -16.40 -16.03 5.95
CA GLY A 81 -17.52 -16.35 5.06
C GLY A 81 -18.89 -15.88 5.58
N LYS A 82 -19.66 -15.27 4.66
CA LYS A 82 -21.06 -15.55 4.29
C LYS A 82 -21.42 -14.57 3.18
N LEU A 83 -21.78 -15.09 2.01
CA LEU A 83 -22.49 -14.30 1.01
C LEU A 83 -23.94 -14.21 1.48
N VAL A 84 -24.38 -13.02 1.89
CA VAL A 84 -25.80 -12.65 1.86
C VAL A 84 -26.07 -12.09 0.46
N PRO A 85 -27.07 -12.57 -0.28
CA PRO A 85 -27.43 -11.98 -1.57
C PRO A 85 -27.72 -10.48 -1.40
N GLY A 86 -26.95 -9.60 -2.07
CA GLY A 86 -27.23 -8.15 -2.13
C GLY A 86 -26.29 -7.19 -1.38
N PHE A 87 -25.09 -7.57 -0.94
CA PHE A 87 -24.18 -6.63 -0.23
C PHE A 87 -23.02 -6.11 -1.11
N PRO A 88 -22.94 -4.80 -1.45
CA PRO A 88 -22.05 -4.32 -2.52
C PRO A 88 -20.63 -3.91 -2.09
N ASP A 89 -20.38 -3.23 -0.96
CA ASP A 89 -19.05 -2.64 -0.70
C ASP A 89 -18.53 -2.75 0.75
N ALA A 90 -19.41 -2.89 1.74
CA ALA A 90 -19.05 -2.87 3.17
C ALA A 90 -18.17 -4.05 3.64
N HIS A 91 -18.09 -5.14 2.86
CA HIS A 91 -17.29 -6.31 3.22
C HIS A 91 -15.78 -6.09 3.06
N ILE A 92 -15.36 -5.18 2.20
CA ILE A 92 -13.93 -4.96 1.90
C ILE A 92 -13.28 -4.09 2.97
N ASP A 93 -13.93 -2.98 3.33
CA ASP A 93 -13.46 -2.07 4.39
C ASP A 93 -13.36 -2.80 5.74
N PHE A 94 -14.34 -3.69 6.03
CA PHE A 94 -14.31 -4.54 7.21
C PHE A 94 -13.12 -5.51 7.22
N GLN A 95 -12.74 -6.06 6.05
CA GLN A 95 -11.59 -6.95 5.94
C GLN A 95 -10.28 -6.21 6.19
N GLU A 96 -10.09 -5.01 5.64
CA GLU A 96 -8.87 -4.23 5.89
C GLU A 96 -8.71 -3.89 7.38
N ALA A 97 -9.79 -3.49 8.06
CA ALA A 97 -9.78 -3.20 9.48
C ALA A 97 -9.36 -4.42 10.33
N GLU A 98 -9.88 -5.61 10.02
CA GLU A 98 -9.50 -6.84 10.73
C GLU A 98 -8.07 -7.30 10.38
N LEU A 99 -7.61 -7.10 9.14
CA LEU A 99 -6.21 -7.33 8.75
C LEU A 99 -5.27 -6.42 9.54
N LEU A 100 -5.54 -5.13 9.60
CA LEU A 100 -4.76 -4.16 10.35
C LEU A 100 -4.71 -4.50 11.84
N LYS A 101 -5.87 -4.84 12.42
CA LYS A 101 -5.98 -5.25 13.82
C LYS A 101 -5.18 -6.54 14.09
N GLY A 102 -5.27 -7.52 13.19
CA GLY A 102 -4.48 -8.75 13.27
C GLY A 102 -2.98 -8.48 13.21
N ALA A 103 -2.54 -7.66 12.26
CA ALA A 103 -1.15 -7.29 12.07
C ALA A 103 -0.59 -6.52 13.27
N ILE A 104 -1.33 -5.55 13.81
CA ILE A 104 -0.93 -4.82 15.02
C ILE A 104 -0.83 -5.76 16.22
N LYS A 105 -1.79 -6.67 16.40
CA LYS A 105 -1.76 -7.64 17.51
C LYS A 105 -0.56 -8.59 17.42
N ASP A 106 -0.24 -9.08 16.22
CA ASP A 106 0.95 -9.91 15.99
C ASP A 106 2.24 -9.11 16.27
N PHE A 107 2.33 -7.88 15.77
CA PHE A 107 3.44 -6.96 16.04
C PHE A 107 3.63 -6.74 17.55
N GLU A 108 2.57 -6.35 18.27
CA GLU A 108 2.65 -6.09 19.71
C GLU A 108 3.10 -7.31 20.50
N LYS A 109 2.64 -8.50 20.10
CA LYS A 109 2.97 -9.76 20.77
C LYS A 109 4.43 -10.14 20.58
N ASN A 110 4.98 -9.91 19.39
CA ASN A 110 6.26 -10.51 18.98
C ASN A 110 7.39 -9.50 18.74
N TYR A 111 7.14 -8.19 18.76
CA TYR A 111 8.15 -7.20 18.35
C TYR A 111 9.42 -7.26 19.21
N SER A 112 9.32 -7.46 20.52
CA SER A 112 10.52 -7.52 21.37
C SER A 112 11.44 -8.70 21.05
N SER A 113 10.88 -9.86 20.67
CA SER A 113 11.65 -11.07 20.37
C SER A 113 12.07 -11.17 18.90
N ASP A 114 11.24 -10.65 18.00
CA ASP A 114 11.35 -10.86 16.55
C ASP A 114 11.54 -9.54 15.77
N SER A 115 11.97 -8.46 16.44
CA SER A 115 12.03 -7.13 15.80
C SER A 115 12.81 -7.12 14.50
N GLU A 116 13.98 -7.77 14.45
CA GLU A 116 14.82 -7.83 13.24
C GLU A 116 14.13 -8.58 12.10
N GLU A 117 13.50 -9.71 12.39
CA GLU A 117 12.73 -10.48 11.41
C GLU A 117 11.53 -9.69 10.89
N ILE A 118 10.77 -9.05 11.78
CA ILE A 118 9.64 -8.19 11.40
C ILE A 118 10.11 -7.03 10.51
N ASN A 119 11.20 -6.35 10.90
CA ASN A 119 11.79 -5.26 10.14
C ASN A 119 12.20 -5.73 8.73
N PHE A 120 12.86 -6.89 8.64
CA PHE A 120 13.30 -7.49 7.38
C PHE A 120 12.11 -7.88 6.49
N GLN A 121 11.05 -8.48 7.04
CA GLN A 121 9.86 -8.82 6.27
C GLN A 121 9.14 -7.57 5.75
N LEU A 122 9.00 -6.53 6.58
CA LEU A 122 8.41 -5.26 6.16
C LEU A 122 9.25 -4.60 5.06
N GLN A 123 10.58 -4.62 5.16
CA GLN A 123 11.45 -4.15 4.09
C GLN A 123 11.16 -4.88 2.77
N LYS A 124 11.15 -6.22 2.77
CA LYS A 124 10.87 -7.02 1.57
C LYS A 124 9.50 -6.73 0.98
N ILE A 125 8.49 -6.53 1.82
CA ILE A 125 7.13 -6.20 1.40
C ILE A 125 7.10 -4.80 0.76
N LEU A 126 7.72 -3.81 1.40
CA LEU A 126 7.70 -2.43 0.92
C LEU A 126 8.50 -2.22 -0.37
N THR A 127 9.55 -3.02 -0.62
CA THR A 127 10.34 -2.96 -1.86
C THR A 127 9.79 -3.85 -2.98
N ARG A 128 8.70 -4.58 -2.75
CA ARG A 128 8.14 -5.53 -3.72
C ARG A 128 7.51 -4.80 -4.91
N LYS A 129 7.66 -5.38 -6.11
CA LYS A 129 6.83 -5.01 -7.27
C LYS A 129 5.46 -5.70 -7.21
N TYR A 130 4.40 -4.91 -7.22
CA TYR A 130 3.00 -5.33 -7.15
C TYR A 130 2.40 -5.38 -8.55
N VAL A 131 1.71 -6.49 -8.82
CA VAL A 131 1.00 -6.71 -10.08
C VAL A 131 -0.50 -6.59 -9.81
N LEU A 132 -1.06 -5.41 -10.09
CA LEU A 132 -2.50 -5.15 -9.98
C LEU A 132 -3.18 -5.57 -11.30
N ARG A 133 -3.96 -6.67 -11.28
CA ARG A 133 -4.73 -7.14 -12.45
C ARG A 133 -6.22 -6.86 -12.26
N SER A 134 -6.84 -6.21 -13.25
CA SER A 134 -8.30 -6.06 -13.31
C SER A 134 -8.97 -7.42 -13.48
N LYS A 135 -10.14 -7.60 -12.86
CA LYS A 135 -10.96 -8.79 -13.11
C LYS A 135 -11.36 -8.78 -14.59
N SER A 136 -10.84 -9.73 -15.37
CA SER A 136 -11.40 -10.02 -16.69
C SER A 136 -12.84 -10.53 -16.49
N LYS A 137 -13.73 -10.19 -17.44
CA LYS A 137 -15.15 -10.62 -17.41
C LYS A 137 -15.33 -12.14 -17.55
N ASP A 138 -14.27 -12.89 -17.87
CA ASP A 138 -14.37 -14.29 -18.30
C ASP A 138 -13.77 -15.33 -17.33
N PHE A 139 -13.56 -15.01 -16.05
CA PHE A 139 -13.00 -15.99 -15.12
C PHE A 139 -14.02 -16.52 -14.10
N VAL A 140 -14.73 -17.56 -14.53
CA VAL A 140 -15.27 -18.59 -13.63
C VAL A 140 -14.08 -19.37 -13.06
N GLN A 141 -14.12 -19.69 -11.77
CA GLN A 141 -13.10 -20.40 -10.97
C GLN A 141 -11.84 -19.59 -10.59
N ASN A 142 -11.90 -19.00 -9.40
CA ASN A 142 -11.05 -19.45 -8.29
C ASN A 142 -11.48 -18.74 -6.99
N LEU A 143 -11.90 -19.50 -5.99
CA LEU A 143 -11.97 -19.07 -4.58
C LEU A 143 -10.58 -18.87 -3.96
N THR A 144 -9.56 -18.82 -4.81
CA THR A 144 -8.14 -18.70 -4.54
C THR A 144 -7.62 -17.48 -5.30
N LEU A 145 -7.08 -16.52 -4.54
CA LEU A 145 -6.13 -15.48 -4.98
C LEU A 145 -6.66 -14.35 -5.89
N GLY A 146 -6.77 -13.15 -5.32
CA GLY A 146 -6.11 -11.98 -5.91
C GLY A 146 -6.83 -11.22 -7.03
N ALA A 147 -8.12 -11.44 -7.26
CA ALA A 147 -8.87 -10.62 -8.20
C ALA A 147 -9.28 -9.30 -7.53
N TYR A 148 -8.54 -8.22 -7.78
CA TYR A 148 -8.83 -6.88 -7.25
C TYR A 148 -10.19 -6.37 -7.74
N GLY A 149 -11.05 -5.95 -6.81
CA GLY A 149 -12.21 -5.14 -7.14
C GLY A 149 -11.83 -3.66 -7.22
N THR A 150 -12.67 -2.83 -7.83
CA THR A 150 -12.50 -1.37 -7.87
C THR A 150 -12.32 -0.79 -6.46
N LYS A 151 -13.07 -1.29 -5.47
CA LYS A 151 -12.96 -0.85 -4.08
C LYS A 151 -11.58 -1.08 -3.44
N ASN A 152 -10.90 -2.20 -3.76
CA ASN A 152 -9.53 -2.44 -3.28
C ASN A 152 -8.55 -1.40 -3.84
N ILE A 153 -8.77 -0.99 -5.10
CA ILE A 153 -7.99 0.04 -5.75
C ILE A 153 -8.26 1.41 -5.10
N GLU A 154 -9.52 1.73 -4.79
CA GLU A 154 -9.88 2.94 -4.05
C GLU A 154 -9.23 2.99 -2.66
N LEU A 155 -9.24 1.89 -1.91
CA LEU A 155 -8.59 1.82 -0.59
C LEU A 155 -7.08 1.99 -0.69
N LEU A 156 -6.44 1.34 -1.67
CA LEU A 156 -5.03 1.56 -1.96
C LEU A 156 -4.77 3.04 -2.23
N LEU A 157 -5.52 3.67 -3.13
CA LEU A 157 -5.37 5.08 -3.46
C LEU A 157 -5.61 5.99 -2.26
N ALA A 158 -6.56 5.66 -1.38
CA ALA A 158 -6.80 6.36 -0.14
C ALA A 158 -5.57 6.32 0.80
N LYS A 159 -4.82 5.20 0.85
CA LYS A 159 -3.53 5.14 1.59
C LYS A 159 -2.46 6.06 1.03
N PHE A 160 -2.57 6.40 -0.25
CA PHE A 160 -1.69 7.38 -0.87
C PHE A 160 -2.25 8.81 -0.76
N GLY A 161 -3.45 8.99 -0.20
CA GLY A 161 -4.16 10.27 -0.16
C GLY A 161 -4.56 10.80 -1.53
N VAL A 162 -4.70 9.89 -2.51
CA VAL A 162 -5.14 10.23 -3.85
C VAL A 162 -6.66 10.38 -3.84
N ASP A 163 -7.14 11.58 -4.16
CA ASP A 163 -8.55 11.78 -4.46
C ASP A 163 -8.88 11.10 -5.80
N TYR A 164 -9.78 10.13 -5.75
CA TYR A 164 -10.18 9.32 -6.90
C TYR A 164 -11.38 9.90 -7.65
N GLN A 165 -12.08 10.91 -7.11
CA GLN A 165 -13.22 11.54 -7.77
C GLN A 165 -12.93 12.23 -9.11
N PRO A 166 -11.74 12.81 -9.38
CA PRO A 166 -11.44 13.36 -10.71
C PRO A 166 -10.99 12.29 -11.73
N ILE A 167 -10.89 11.01 -11.37
CA ILE A 167 -10.43 9.95 -12.28
C ILE A 167 -11.61 9.45 -13.11
N SER A 168 -11.62 9.85 -14.40
CA SER A 168 -12.75 9.64 -15.30
C SER A 168 -12.82 8.25 -15.93
N SER A 169 -11.75 7.44 -15.87
CA SER A 169 -11.72 6.09 -16.42
C SER A 169 -11.23 5.04 -15.42
N GLN A 170 -11.81 3.84 -15.50
CA GLN A 170 -11.36 2.71 -14.70
C GLN A 170 -9.92 2.32 -15.06
N GLU A 171 -9.49 2.48 -16.30
CA GLU A 171 -8.10 2.21 -16.69
C GLU A 171 -7.12 3.14 -15.99
N ASP A 172 -7.43 4.44 -15.96
CA ASP A 172 -6.60 5.44 -15.27
C ASP A 172 -6.53 5.19 -13.77
N LEU A 173 -7.63 4.79 -13.14
CA LEU A 173 -7.67 4.46 -11.71
C LEU A 173 -6.67 3.35 -11.37
N TRP A 174 -6.66 2.29 -12.19
CA TRP A 174 -5.76 1.16 -12.01
C TRP A 174 -4.32 1.51 -12.33
N LYS A 175 -4.09 2.36 -13.35
CA LYS A 175 -2.77 2.87 -13.67
C LYS A 175 -2.21 3.67 -12.49
N VAL A 176 -2.96 4.65 -11.98
CA VAL A 176 -2.53 5.49 -10.85
C VAL A 176 -2.22 4.65 -9.62
N ALA A 177 -3.04 3.65 -9.32
CA ALA A 177 -2.80 2.76 -8.18
C ALA A 177 -1.53 1.93 -8.35
N ARG A 178 -1.33 1.35 -9.54
CA ARG A 178 -0.15 0.55 -9.88
C ARG A 178 1.12 1.40 -9.82
N ASP A 179 1.08 2.58 -10.42
CA ASP A 179 2.18 3.53 -10.39
C ASP A 179 2.48 3.97 -8.97
N SER A 180 1.46 4.26 -8.17
CA SER A 180 1.65 4.72 -6.79
C SER A 180 2.32 3.66 -5.92
N ILE A 181 1.78 2.44 -5.89
CA ILE A 181 2.33 1.38 -5.02
C ILE A 181 3.73 0.94 -5.47
N ASN A 182 3.99 0.86 -6.77
CA ASN A 182 5.28 0.44 -7.27
C ASN A 182 6.32 1.55 -7.19
N PHE A 183 5.96 2.79 -7.51
CA PHE A 183 6.87 3.94 -7.34
C PHE A 183 7.30 4.08 -5.88
N PHE A 184 6.38 3.86 -4.93
CA PHE A 184 6.71 3.88 -3.51
C PHE A 184 7.84 2.93 -3.15
N GLY A 185 7.75 1.68 -3.61
CA GLY A 185 8.72 0.64 -3.30
C GLY A 185 10.02 0.73 -4.10
N THR A 186 9.94 1.11 -5.37
CA THR A 186 11.03 0.95 -6.34
C THR A 186 11.63 2.27 -6.86
N GLY A 187 10.90 3.38 -6.75
CA GLY A 187 11.27 4.63 -7.42
C GLY A 187 10.91 4.67 -8.92
N GLU A 188 10.27 3.63 -9.46
CA GLU A 188 9.91 3.48 -10.87
C GLU A 188 8.40 3.48 -11.11
N VAL A 189 7.98 3.93 -12.28
CA VAL A 189 6.57 3.94 -12.75
C VAL A 189 6.38 2.82 -13.79
N TYR A 190 5.19 2.18 -13.87
CA TYR A 190 5.00 0.92 -14.62
C TYR A 190 3.71 0.79 -15.46
#